data_AF-A0A7Y7C5Q5-F1
#
_entry.id   AF-A0A7Y7C5Q5-F1
#
_cell.length_a   1.000
_cell.length_b   1.000
_cell.length_c   1.000
_cell.angle_alpha   90.00
_cell.angle_beta   90.00
_cell.angle_gamma   90.00
#
_symmetry.space_group_name_H-M   'P 1'
#
loop_
_entity.id
_entity.type
_entity.pdbx_description
1 polymer ?
#
loop_
_entity_poly.entity_id
_entity_poly.type
_entity_poly.pdbx_seq_one_letter_code
_entity_poly.pdbx_strand_id
1 'polypeptide(L)' 'MLLELSEVEAREVKQALDTALRALLEEMAQAPPGVHRDVLRERYERLDPLSRRLDMSLEGEQVYA' A
#
# COMPACT_ATOMS: atom_id res chain seq x y z
N MET A 1 1.98 -16.33 13.24
CA MET A 1 2.45 -16.93 11.99
C MET A 1 2.41 -15.81 10.95
N LEU A 2 3.57 -15.26 10.57
CA LEU A 2 3.65 -14.39 9.39
C LEU A 2 3.44 -15.31 8.19
N LEU A 3 2.45 -15.02 7.35
CA LEU A 3 2.29 -15.72 6.07
C LEU A 3 3.50 -15.34 5.21
N GLU A 4 4.40 -16.28 4.96
CA GLU A 4 5.43 -16.16 3.93
C GLU A 4 4.69 -16.17 2.59
N LEU A 5 4.52 -14.99 2.00
CA LEU A 5 3.98 -14.87 0.65
C LEU A 5 5.05 -15.38 -0.31
N SER A 6 4.65 -16.14 -1.34
CA SER A 6 5.55 -16.34 -2.48
C SER A 6 5.84 -15.00 -3.16
N GLU A 7 6.95 -14.91 -3.90
CA GLU A 7 7.33 -13.69 -4.61
C GLU A 7 6.19 -13.17 -5.53
N VAL A 8 5.47 -14.09 -6.18
CA VAL A 8 4.32 -13.76 -7.04
C VAL A 8 3.18 -13.16 -6.22
N GLU A 9 2.79 -13.80 -5.11
CA GLU A 9 1.74 -13.29 -4.23
C GLU A 9 2.13 -11.95 -3.60
N ALA A 10 3.40 -11.77 -3.23
CA ALA A 10 3.91 -10.51 -2.70
C ALA A 10 3.85 -9.38 -3.75
N ARG A 11 4.17 -9.67 -5.01
CA ARG A 11 4.02 -8.73 -6.13
C ARG A 11 2.55 -8.38 -6.40
N GLU A 12 1.66 -9.36 -6.37
CA GLU A 12 0.21 -9.14 -6.55
C GLU A 12 -0.37 -8.28 -5.41
N VAL A 13 0.00 -8.57 -4.16
CA VAL A 13 -0.41 -7.79 -2.99
C VAL A 13 0.13 -6.37 -3.08
N LYS A 14 1.39 -6.19 -3.49
CA LYS A 14 1.96 -4.85 -3.74
C LYS A 14 1.15 -4.10 -4.78
N GLN A 15 0.87 -4.71 -5.92
CA GLN A 15 0.12 -4.06 -6.99
C GLN A 15 -1.30 -3.66 -6.56
N ALA A 16 -1.98 -4.53 -5.80
CA ALA A 16 -3.29 -4.22 -5.24
C ALA A 16 -3.22 -3.06 -4.24
N LEU A 17 -2.19 -3.03 -3.40
CA LEU A 17 -1.97 -1.99 -2.41
C LEU A 17 -1.65 -0.63 -3.04
N ASP A 18 -0.79 -0.61 -4.06
CA ASP A 18 -0.44 0.61 -4.81
C ASP A 18 -1.66 1.17 -5.54
N THR A 19 -2.51 0.29 -6.10
CA THR A 19 -3.78 0.67 -6.72
C THR A 19 -4.72 1.32 -5.70
N ALA A 20 -4.84 0.72 -4.51
CA ALA A 20 -5.68 1.25 -3.44
C ALA A 20 -5.16 2.60 -2.90
N LEU A 21 -3.84 2.74 -2.73
CA LEU A 21 -3.21 3.99 -2.30
C LEU A 21 -3.45 5.12 -3.32
N ARG A 22 -3.34 4.81 -4.62
CA ARG A 22 -3.65 5.76 -5.68
C ARG A 22 -5.13 6.18 -5.66
N ALA A 23 -6.05 5.24 -5.52
CA ALA A 23 -7.48 5.55 -5.41
C ALA A 23 -7.76 6.46 -4.20
N LEU A 24 -7.14 6.20 -3.04
CA LEU A 24 -7.29 7.05 -1.86
C LEU A 24 -6.77 8.48 -2.10
N LEU A 25 -5.64 8.65 -2.81
CA LEU A 25 -5.13 9.97 -3.20
C LEU A 25 -6.09 10.70 -4.13
N GLU A 26 -6.64 10.00 -5.13
CA GLU A 26 -7.61 10.55 -6.08
C GLU A 26 -8.91 10.98 -5.36
N GLU A 27 -9.43 10.14 -4.47
CA GLU A 27 -10.61 10.45 -3.66
C GLU A 27 -10.35 11.64 -2.72
N MET A 28 -9.20 11.69 -2.03
CA MET A 28 -8.82 12.82 -1.17
C MET A 28 -8.67 14.14 -1.94
N ALA A 29 -8.25 14.09 -3.20
CA ALA A 29 -8.11 15.26 -4.04
C ALA A 29 -9.48 15.86 -4.42
N GLN A 30 -10.51 15.01 -4.51
CA GLN A 30 -11.89 15.43 -4.81
C GLN A 30 -12.74 15.68 -3.56
N ALA A 31 -12.37 15.11 -2.41
CA ALA A 31 -13.12 15.23 -1.18
C ALA A 31 -13.06 16.66 -0.59
N PRO A 32 -14.21 17.25 -0.20
CA PRO A 32 -14.22 18.52 0.51
C PRO A 32 -13.50 18.39 1.87
N PRO A 33 -12.95 19.50 2.41
CA PRO A 33 -12.36 19.49 3.74
C PRO A 33 -13.35 19.02 4.80
N GLY A 34 -12.88 18.20 5.75
CA GLY A 34 -13.68 17.70 6.88
C GLY A 34 -13.52 16.19 7.09
N VAL A 35 -14.39 15.66 7.95
CA VAL A 35 -14.30 14.29 8.50
C VAL A 35 -14.08 13.21 7.44
N HIS A 36 -14.73 13.31 6.28
CA HIS A 36 -14.56 12.34 5.21
C HIS A 36 -13.11 12.32 4.67
N ARG A 37 -12.52 13.49 4.42
CA ARG A 37 -11.13 13.62 3.96
C ARG A 37 -10.13 13.17 5.03
N ASP A 38 -10.44 13.40 6.31
CA ASP A 38 -9.61 12.96 7.42
C ASP A 38 -9.60 11.43 7.54
N VAL A 39 -10.76 10.78 7.38
CA VAL A 39 -10.85 9.30 7.33
C VAL A 39 -10.08 8.72 6.14
N LEU A 40 -10.15 9.35 4.96
CA LEU A 40 -9.36 8.92 3.80
C LEU A 40 -7.85 9.08 4.07
N ARG A 41 -7.44 10.16 4.73
CA ARG A 41 -6.04 10.38 5.13
C ARG A 41 -5.57 9.32 6.12
N GLU A 42 -6.34 9.03 7.17
CA GLU A 42 -5.98 7.99 8.13
C GLU A 42 -5.81 6.61 7.47
N ARG A 43 -6.67 6.29 6.48
CA ARG A 43 -6.54 5.06 5.71
C ARG A 43 -5.25 5.03 4.91
N TYR A 44 -4.93 6.13 4.23
CA TYR A 44 -3.69 6.26 3.48
C TYR A 44 -2.46 6.07 4.40
N GLU A 45 -2.43 6.75 5.54
CA GLU A 45 -1.32 6.69 6.50
C GLU A 45 -1.10 5.30 7.10
N ARG A 46 -2.14 4.46 7.17
CA ARG A 46 -2.02 3.05 7.59
C ARG A 46 -1.49 2.13 6.49
N LEU A 47 -1.79 2.44 5.23
CA LEU A 47 -1.47 1.59 4.08
C LEU A 47 -0.11 1.91 3.45
N ASP A 48 0.29 3.17 3.39
CA ASP A 48 1.58 3.60 2.81
C ASP A 48 2.80 2.91 3.45
N PRO A 49 2.88 2.77 4.80
CA PRO A 49 3.97 2.04 5.43
C PRO A 49 4.00 0.54 5.07
N LEU A 50 2.84 -0.06 4.76
CA LEU A 50 2.76 -1.46 4.35
C LEU A 50 3.28 -1.65 2.92
N SER A 51 2.98 -0.72 2.01
CA SER A 51 3.51 -0.74 0.63
C SER A 51 5.03 -0.62 0.64
N ARG A 52 5.59 0.35 1.38
CA ARG A 52 7.05 0.52 1.50
C ARG A 52 7.77 -0.69 2.11
N ARG A 53 7.14 -1.38 3.06
CA ARG A 53 7.71 -2.60 3.64
C ARG A 53 7.72 -3.76 2.65
N LEU A 54 6.67 -3.88 1.81
CA LEU A 54 6.64 -4.85 0.72
C LEU A 54 7.68 -4.54 -0.35
N ASP A 55 7.90 -3.26 -0.68
CA ASP A 55 8.98 -2.82 -1.58
C ASP A 55 10.33 -3.32 -1.11
N MET A 56 10.69 -3.03 0.13
CA MET A 56 11.98 -3.46 0.70
C MET A 56 12.12 -4.98 0.75
N SER A 57 11.02 -5.71 1.01
CA SER A 57 11.03 -7.17 1.00
C SER A 57 11.30 -7.74 -0.39
N LEU A 58 10.62 -7.21 -1.41
CA LEU A 58 10.73 -7.65 -2.80
C LEU A 58 12.07 -7.22 -3.45
N GLU A 59 12.63 -6.09 -3.05
CA GLU A 59 13.99 -5.68 -3.43
C GLU A 59 15.03 -6.58 -2.77
N GLY A 60 14.84 -6.96 -1.50
CA GLY A 60 15.70 -7.88 -0.78
C GLY A 60 15.74 -9.28 -1.40
N GLU A 61 14.59 -9.83 -1.80
CA GLU A 61 14.51 -11.12 -2.51
C GLU A 61 15.23 -11.09 -3.87
N GLN A 62 15.11 -10.00 -4.63
CA GLN A 62 15.79 -9.84 -5.93
C GLN A 62 17.32 -9.80 -5.82
N VAL A 63 17.89 -9.43 -4.68
CA VAL A 63 19.35 -9.36 -4.48
C VAL A 63 19.95 -10.74 -4.19
N TYR A 64 19.14 -11.72 -3.78
CA TYR A 64 19.59 -13.07 -3.41
C TYR A 64 19.08 -14.18 -4.35
N ALA A 65 18.32 -13.85 -5.40
CA ALA A 65 17.80 -14.78 -6.41
C ALA A 65 18.72 -14.92 -7.64
#